data_AF-A0A822EJH6-F1
#
_entry.id   AF-A0A822EJH6-F1
#
_cell.length_a   1.000
_cell.length_b   1.000
_cell.length_c   1.000
_cell.angle_alpha   90.00
_cell.angle_beta   90.00
_cell.angle_gamma   90.00
#
_symmetry.space_group_name_H-M   'P 1'
#
loop_
_entity.id
_entity.type
_entity.pdbx_description
1 polymer ?
#
loop_
_entity_poly.entity_id
_entity_poly.type
_entity_poly.pdbx_seq_one_letter_code
_entity_poly.pdbx_strand_id
1 'polypeptide(L)'
;QIQFQDSLCIFRAYITYVSGALFINSFLLTAIRQYFTVIYRNHLYFQSIRFQFLLICLTWILGLLFPMPTIFTGDIRYNVDNQICQVYLGFSFSIIYISLCTYGIPVPFIIFIYFKLVRYVHDISNRVIPVNTLSRAKKELKMVQNIVILVFILLILGVPYVLFILMSFFTKPPKYHFR
;
A
#
# COMPACT_ATOMS: atom_id res chain seq x y z
N GLN A 1 35.75 7.43 11.42
CA GLN A 1 34.53 7.35 10.59
C GLN A 1 34.32 5.89 10.24
N ILE A 2 33.45 5.20 10.97
CA ILE A 2 33.24 3.78 10.75
C ILE A 2 32.13 3.64 9.70
N GLN A 3 32.53 3.51 8.43
CA GLN A 3 31.67 3.01 7.36
C GLN A 3 31.48 1.51 7.56
N PHE A 4 30.70 1.09 8.56
CA PHE A 4 30.09 -0.23 8.45
C PHE A 4 28.88 -0.08 7.54
N GLN A 5 29.04 -0.54 6.30
CA GLN A 5 27.93 -0.91 5.46
C GLN A 5 27.28 -2.15 6.11
N ASP A 6 26.57 -1.94 7.21
CA ASP A 6 26.01 -3.00 8.03
C ASP A 6 24.98 -3.75 7.19
N SER A 7 25.30 -5.00 6.84
CA SER A 7 24.37 -5.89 6.14
C SER A 7 23.03 -5.99 6.89
N LEU A 8 23.07 -5.93 8.23
CA LEU A 8 21.90 -5.86 9.10
C LEU A 8 21.07 -4.59 8.91
N CYS A 9 21.71 -3.45 8.65
CA CYS A 9 21.04 -2.17 8.38
C CYS A 9 20.25 -2.23 7.07
N ILE A 10 20.89 -2.72 6.01
CA ILE A 10 20.26 -2.89 4.69
C ILE A 10 19.12 -3.90 4.77
N PHE A 11 19.33 -5.02 5.46
CA PHE A 11 18.32 -6.06 5.64
C PHE A 11 17.09 -5.56 6.42
N ARG A 12 17.30 -4.81 7.50
CA ARG A 12 16.19 -4.20 8.28
C ARG A 12 15.38 -3.21 7.44
N ALA A 13 16.06 -2.33 6.70
CA ALA A 13 15.40 -1.40 5.80
C ALA A 13 14.58 -2.14 4.73
N TYR A 14 15.19 -3.15 4.09
CA TYR A 14 14.53 -3.97 3.08
C TYR A 14 13.27 -4.66 3.63
N ILE A 15 13.35 -5.34 4.78
CA ILE A 15 12.18 -5.96 5.41
C ILE A 15 11.10 -4.92 5.69
N THR A 16 11.48 -3.73 6.14
CA THR A 16 10.52 -2.65 6.41
C THR A 16 9.77 -2.27 5.12
N TYR A 17 10.46 -2.07 4.00
CA TYR A 17 9.83 -1.77 2.72
C TYR A 17 8.97 -2.93 2.20
N VAL A 18 9.47 -4.17 2.27
CA VAL A 18 8.69 -5.37 1.90
C VAL A 18 7.41 -5.45 2.73
N SER A 19 7.51 -5.29 4.04
CA SER A 19 6.35 -5.41 4.94
C SER A 19 5.31 -4.32 4.66
N GLY A 20 5.74 -3.07 4.43
CA GLY A 20 4.85 -1.97 4.03
C GLY A 20 4.18 -2.23 2.68
N ALA A 21 4.93 -2.70 1.68
CA ALA A 21 4.39 -3.03 0.37
C ALA A 21 3.38 -4.19 0.45
N LEU A 22 3.69 -5.26 1.19
CA LEU A 22 2.78 -6.39 1.37
C LEU A 22 1.51 -5.98 2.13
N PHE A 23 1.64 -5.14 3.14
CA PHE A 23 0.51 -4.64 3.92
C PHE A 23 -0.47 -3.87 3.03
N ILE A 24 0.02 -2.92 2.24
CA ILE A 24 -0.82 -2.11 1.34
C ILE A 24 -1.41 -2.97 0.22
N ASN A 25 -0.61 -3.84 -0.39
CA ASN A 25 -1.12 -4.73 -1.43
C ASN A 25 -2.17 -5.73 -0.90
N SER A 26 -2.10 -6.12 0.38
CA SER A 26 -3.13 -6.95 1.01
C SER A 26 -4.48 -6.23 1.11
N PHE A 27 -4.48 -4.93 1.41
CA PHE A 27 -5.70 -4.11 1.34
C PHE A 27 -6.23 -4.03 -0.08
N LEU A 28 -5.34 -3.84 -1.06
CA LEU A 28 -5.74 -3.80 -2.46
C LEU A 28 -6.36 -5.12 -2.92
N LEU A 29 -5.72 -6.25 -2.59
CA LEU A 29 -6.25 -7.58 -2.90
C LEU A 29 -7.62 -7.80 -2.26
N THR A 30 -7.79 -7.35 -1.01
CA THR A 30 -9.08 -7.41 -0.33
C THR A 30 -10.13 -6.56 -1.04
N ALA A 31 -9.79 -5.33 -1.47
CA ALA A 31 -10.70 -4.47 -2.23
C ALA A 31 -11.11 -5.10 -3.56
N ILE A 32 -10.16 -5.66 -4.30
CA ILE A 32 -10.39 -6.37 -5.58
C ILE A 32 -11.32 -7.57 -5.36
N ARG A 33 -11.08 -8.38 -4.32
CA ARG A 33 -11.94 -9.53 -3.99
C ARG A 33 -13.38 -9.08 -3.71
N GLN A 34 -13.55 -8.00 -2.96
CA GLN A 34 -14.89 -7.47 -2.68
C GLN A 34 -15.56 -6.95 -3.94
N TYR A 35 -14.81 -6.25 -4.79
CA TYR A 35 -15.30 -5.77 -6.08
C TYR A 35 -15.83 -6.91 -6.95
N PHE A 36 -15.06 -7.98 -7.13
CA PHE A 36 -15.50 -9.14 -7.91
C PHE A 36 -16.69 -9.86 -7.29
N THR A 37 -16.73 -9.99 -5.96
CA THR A 37 -17.85 -10.65 -5.27
C THR A 37 -19.16 -9.87 -5.41
N VAL A 38 -19.11 -8.55 -5.32
CA VAL A 38 -20.30 -7.67 -5.37
C VAL A 38 -20.80 -7.47 -6.80
N ILE A 39 -19.91 -7.18 -7.75
CA ILE A 39 -20.30 -6.82 -9.12
C ILE A 39 -20.42 -8.05 -10.01
N TYR A 40 -19.47 -8.98 -9.94
CA TYR A 40 -19.41 -10.17 -10.80
C TYR A 40 -19.87 -11.42 -10.06
N ARG A 41 -21.05 -11.35 -9.44
CA ARG A 41 -21.62 -12.46 -8.67
C ARG A 41 -21.74 -13.76 -9.47
N ASN A 42 -21.95 -13.67 -10.79
CA ASN A 42 -22.17 -14.82 -11.66
C ASN A 42 -20.87 -15.49 -12.15
N HIS A 43 -19.70 -14.88 -11.93
CA HIS A 43 -18.42 -15.45 -12.36
C HIS A 43 -17.71 -16.15 -11.21
N LEU A 44 -18.10 -17.42 -10.97
CA LEU A 44 -17.57 -18.26 -9.90
C LEU A 44 -16.04 -18.48 -9.98
N TYR A 45 -15.44 -18.33 -11.17
CA TYR A 45 -14.00 -18.49 -11.37
C TYR A 45 -13.18 -17.53 -10.49
N PHE A 46 -13.54 -16.24 -10.45
CA PHE A 46 -12.82 -15.22 -9.67
C PHE A 46 -13.01 -15.38 -8.16
N GLN A 47 -14.05 -16.11 -7.75
CA GLN A 47 -14.36 -16.40 -6.36
C GLN A 47 -13.72 -17.73 -5.89
N SER A 48 -13.11 -18.49 -6.81
CA SER A 48 -12.49 -19.77 -6.46
C SER A 48 -11.29 -19.58 -5.53
N ILE A 49 -11.14 -20.49 -4.57
CA ILE A 49 -10.00 -20.51 -3.63
C ILE A 49 -8.66 -20.58 -4.37
N ARG A 50 -8.62 -21.32 -5.50
CA ARG A 50 -7.42 -21.45 -6.34
C ARG A 50 -6.98 -20.11 -6.91
N PHE A 51 -7.92 -19.32 -7.43
CA PHE A 51 -7.62 -18.00 -7.96
C PHE A 51 -7.19 -17.02 -6.87
N GLN A 52 -7.86 -17.04 -5.71
CA GLN A 52 -7.47 -16.22 -4.56
C GLN A 52 -6.06 -16.57 -4.07
N PHE A 53 -5.73 -17.85 -3.98
CA PHE A 53 -4.39 -18.30 -3.60
C PHE A 53 -3.33 -17.84 -4.60
N LEU A 54 -3.60 -17.95 -5.91
CA LEU A 54 -2.72 -17.46 -6.96
C LEU A 54 -2.45 -15.95 -6.81
N LEU A 55 -3.48 -15.13 -6.56
CA LEU A 55 -3.31 -13.70 -6.35
C LEU A 55 -2.50 -13.37 -5.09
N ILE A 56 -2.68 -14.13 -4.01
CA ILE A 56 -1.88 -13.99 -2.79
C ILE A 56 -0.41 -14.29 -3.12
N CYS A 57 -0.11 -15.42 -3.76
CA CYS A 57 1.26 -15.78 -4.15
C CYS A 57 1.90 -14.71 -5.05
N LEU A 58 1.18 -14.19 -6.04
CA LEU A 58 1.66 -13.09 -6.88
C LEU A 58 1.94 -11.83 -6.06
N THR A 59 1.08 -11.50 -5.10
CA THR A 59 1.27 -10.34 -4.22
C THR A 59 2.54 -10.47 -3.38
N TRP A 60 2.82 -11.66 -2.87
CA TRP A 60 4.06 -11.94 -2.13
C TRP A 60 5.30 -11.83 -3.01
N ILE A 61 5.27 -12.44 -4.19
CA ILE A 61 6.38 -12.38 -5.16
C ILE A 61 6.65 -10.92 -5.54
N LEU A 62 5.61 -10.17 -5.91
CA LEU A 62 5.73 -8.76 -6.26
C LEU A 62 6.21 -7.91 -5.07
N GLY A 63 5.69 -8.13 -3.87
CA GLY A 63 6.09 -7.39 -2.67
C GLY A 63 7.55 -7.62 -2.27
N LEU A 64 8.09 -8.82 -2.53
CA LEU A 64 9.51 -9.13 -2.32
C LEU A 64 10.40 -8.56 -3.44
N LEU A 65 9.97 -8.67 -4.69
CA LEU A 65 10.73 -8.14 -5.83
C LEU A 65 10.72 -6.61 -5.89
N PHE A 66 9.70 -5.97 -5.35
CA PHE A 66 9.53 -4.52 -5.46
C PHE A 66 10.67 -3.70 -4.83
N PRO A 67 11.12 -3.95 -3.58
CA PRO A 67 12.22 -3.20 -3.00
C PRO A 67 13.62 -3.71 -3.41
N MET A 68 13.73 -4.83 -4.13
CA MET A 68 15.03 -5.38 -4.58
C MET A 68 15.92 -4.38 -5.34
N PRO A 69 15.41 -3.57 -6.29
CA PRO A 69 16.22 -2.58 -6.99
C PRO A 69 17.01 -1.65 -6.06
N THR A 70 16.46 -1.32 -4.88
CA THR A 70 17.12 -0.42 -3.92
C THR A 70 18.31 -1.03 -3.19
N ILE A 71 18.40 -2.37 -3.16
CA ILE A 71 19.58 -3.08 -2.72
C ILE A 71 20.67 -2.98 -3.80
N PHE A 72 20.30 -3.21 -5.06
CA PHE A 72 21.26 -3.18 -6.18
C PHE A 72 21.80 -1.79 -6.48
N THR A 73 21.02 -0.73 -6.28
CA THR A 73 21.49 0.66 -6.47
C THR A 73 22.33 1.18 -5.30
N GLY A 74 22.34 0.49 -4.14
CA GLY A 74 23.07 0.95 -2.96
C GLY A 74 22.53 2.24 -2.33
N ASP A 75 21.24 2.53 -2.56
CA ASP A 75 20.60 3.76 -2.08
C ASP A 75 20.18 3.70 -0.61
N ILE A 76 20.14 2.50 -0.01
CA ILE A 76 19.89 2.32 1.41
C ILE A 76 21.16 2.66 2.18
N ARG A 77 21.08 3.69 3.03
CA ARG A 77 22.20 4.17 3.85
C ARG A 77 21.75 4.38 5.28
N TYR A 78 22.67 4.18 6.21
CA TYR A 78 22.47 4.56 7.60
C TYR A 78 22.46 6.09 7.70
N ASN A 79 21.35 6.64 8.14
CA ASN A 79 21.24 8.06 8.46
C ASN A 79 21.63 8.24 9.94
N VAL A 80 22.75 8.93 10.17
CA VAL A 80 23.32 9.16 11.50
C VAL A 80 22.42 10.08 12.33
N ASP A 81 21.82 11.10 11.71
CA ASP A 81 20.98 12.10 12.40
C ASP A 81 19.71 11.46 12.97
N ASN A 82 19.12 10.52 12.23
CA ASN A 82 17.88 9.84 12.62
C ASN A 82 18.11 8.46 13.23
N GLN A 83 19.36 7.97 13.26
CA GLN A 83 19.74 6.61 13.68
C GLN A 83 18.95 5.48 13.00
N ILE A 84 18.52 5.69 11.74
CA ILE A 84 17.72 4.73 10.96
C ILE A 84 18.38 4.37 9.63
N CYS A 85 18.07 3.16 9.17
CA CYS A 85 18.45 2.66 7.85
C CYS A 85 17.31 2.94 6.88
N GLN A 86 17.55 3.82 5.91
CA GLN A 86 16.52 4.21 4.95
C GLN A 86 17.13 4.51 3.58
N VAL A 87 16.27 4.58 2.58
CA VAL A 87 16.67 5.07 1.26
C VAL A 87 17.00 6.54 1.40
N TYR A 88 18.06 6.97 0.70
CA TYR A 88 18.47 8.36 0.69
C TYR A 88 17.30 9.29 0.35
N LEU A 89 16.93 10.17 1.29
CA LEU A 89 15.79 11.09 1.21
C LEU A 89 15.97 12.26 0.21
N GLY A 90 17.05 12.27 -0.56
CA GLY A 90 17.23 13.25 -1.64
C GLY A 90 16.47 12.88 -2.91
N PHE A 91 16.43 13.81 -3.87
CA PHE A 91 15.84 13.58 -5.19
C PHE A 91 16.59 12.45 -5.91
N SER A 92 16.01 11.26 -5.86
CA SER A 92 16.54 10.03 -6.44
C SER A 92 15.41 9.27 -7.12
N PHE A 93 15.75 8.50 -8.14
CA PHE A 93 14.78 7.64 -8.80
C PHE A 93 14.17 6.63 -7.81
N SER A 94 14.99 6.09 -6.90
CA SER A 94 14.59 5.07 -5.94
C SER A 94 13.53 5.54 -4.94
N ILE A 95 13.62 6.76 -4.41
CA ILE A 95 12.61 7.28 -3.49
C ILE A 95 11.27 7.53 -4.21
N ILE A 96 11.32 8.03 -5.45
CA ILE A 96 10.13 8.26 -6.28
C ILE A 96 9.47 6.92 -6.63
N TYR A 97 10.27 5.95 -7.06
CA TYR A 97 9.82 4.60 -7.39
C TYR A 97 9.16 3.91 -6.18
N ILE A 98 9.82 3.90 -5.02
CA ILE A 98 9.26 3.34 -3.78
C ILE A 98 7.94 4.02 -3.42
N SER A 99 7.92 5.35 -3.42
CA SER A 99 6.73 6.12 -3.00
C SER A 99 5.54 5.88 -3.93
N LEU A 100 5.76 5.86 -5.25
CA LEU A 100 4.70 5.64 -6.23
C LEU A 100 4.12 4.23 -6.13
N CYS A 101 4.96 3.21 -6.13
CA CYS A 101 4.46 1.84 -6.17
C CYS A 101 3.97 1.35 -4.79
N THR A 102 4.49 1.88 -3.69
CA THR A 102 4.01 1.52 -2.34
C THR A 102 2.75 2.28 -1.95
N TYR A 103 2.63 3.56 -2.33
CA TYR A 103 1.53 4.42 -1.89
C TYR A 103 0.80 5.07 -3.07
N GLY A 104 1.52 5.75 -3.97
CA GLY A 104 0.93 6.57 -5.03
C GLY A 104 0.01 5.85 -6.03
N ILE A 105 0.22 4.56 -6.29
CA ILE A 105 -0.59 3.73 -7.18
C ILE A 105 -1.63 2.92 -6.40
N PRO A 106 -1.26 2.10 -5.40
CA PRO A 106 -2.23 1.21 -4.78
C PRO A 106 -3.30 1.96 -4.00
N VAL A 107 -2.98 3.08 -3.35
CA VAL A 107 -3.93 3.82 -2.53
C VAL A 107 -5.04 4.47 -3.36
N PRO A 108 -4.76 5.23 -4.44
CA PRO A 108 -5.82 5.72 -5.32
C PRO A 108 -6.64 4.60 -5.95
N PHE A 109 -6.01 3.46 -6.26
CA PHE A 109 -6.71 2.32 -6.84
C PHE A 109 -7.69 1.68 -5.83
N ILE A 110 -7.29 1.55 -4.56
CA ILE A 110 -8.18 1.14 -3.47
C ILE A 110 -9.36 2.10 -3.33
N ILE A 111 -9.11 3.41 -3.30
CA ILE A 111 -10.15 4.44 -3.20
C ILE A 111 -11.13 4.34 -4.37
N PHE A 112 -10.61 4.18 -5.59
CA PHE A 112 -11.43 4.05 -6.80
C PHE A 112 -12.34 2.82 -6.75
N ILE A 113 -11.81 1.66 -6.33
CA ILE A 113 -12.59 0.43 -6.19
C ILE A 113 -13.72 0.62 -5.17
N TYR A 114 -13.42 1.21 -4.00
CA TYR A 114 -14.44 1.43 -2.98
C TYR A 114 -15.49 2.45 -3.41
N PHE A 115 -15.09 3.53 -4.09
CA PHE A 115 -16.03 4.49 -4.66
C PHE A 115 -17.01 3.82 -5.63
N LYS A 116 -16.51 2.95 -6.52
CA LYS A 116 -17.36 2.17 -7.43
C LYS A 116 -18.31 1.23 -6.68
N LEU A 117 -17.82 0.55 -5.64
CA LEU A 117 -18.61 -0.38 -4.83
C LEU A 117 -19.74 0.35 -4.09
N VAL A 118 -19.46 1.49 -3.46
CA VAL A 118 -20.46 2.32 -2.79
C VAL A 118 -21.51 2.81 -3.77
N ARG A 119 -21.08 3.31 -4.94
CA ARG A 119 -22.01 3.76 -5.99
C ARG A 119 -22.92 2.63 -6.48
N TYR A 120 -22.37 1.44 -6.71
CA TYR A 120 -23.14 0.27 -7.11
C TYR A 120 -24.20 -0.11 -6.07
N VAL A 121 -23.85 -0.06 -4.79
CA VAL A 121 -24.79 -0.37 -3.69
C VAL A 121 -25.83 0.74 -3.49
N HIS A 122 -25.49 2.00 -3.77
CA HIS A 122 -26.49 3.07 -3.79
C HIS A 122 -27.49 2.86 -4.93
N ASP A 123 -27.00 2.55 -6.13
CA ASP A 123 -27.83 2.31 -7.31
C ASP A 123 -28.73 1.06 -7.15
N ILE A 124 -28.23 -0.01 -6.51
CA ILE A 124 -29.04 -1.22 -6.21
C ILE A 124 -30.11 -0.94 -5.16
N SER A 125 -29.84 -0.09 -4.17
CA SER A 125 -30.80 0.28 -3.12
C SER A 125 -31.97 1.08 -3.66
N ASN A 126 -31.77 1.83 -4.75
CA ASN A 126 -32.82 2.62 -5.39
C ASN A 126 -33.69 1.80 -6.35
N ARG A 127 -33.28 0.57 -6.70
CA ARG A 127 -34.06 -0.35 -7.56
C ARG A 127 -34.88 -1.30 -6.69
N VAL A 128 -36.11 -1.61 -7.13
CA VAL A 128 -37.00 -2.57 -6.45
C VAL A 128 -36.43 -3.98 -6.62
N ILE A 129 -35.56 -4.37 -5.70
CA ILE A 129 -34.83 -5.65 -5.72
C ILE A 129 -35.24 -6.44 -4.47
N PRO A 130 -35.34 -7.78 -4.55
CA PRO A 130 -35.76 -8.62 -3.43
C PRO A 130 -34.96 -8.34 -2.16
N VAL A 131 -35.68 -8.08 -1.06
CA VAL A 131 -35.16 -7.67 0.27
C VAL A 131 -34.00 -8.54 0.77
N ASN A 132 -34.01 -9.83 0.44
CA ASN A 132 -33.00 -10.78 0.88
C ASN A 132 -31.61 -10.52 0.24
N THR A 133 -31.58 -10.04 -1.01
CA THR A 133 -30.33 -9.67 -1.70
C THR A 133 -29.79 -8.32 -1.22
N LEU A 134 -30.68 -7.36 -0.92
CA LEU A 134 -30.31 -6.06 -0.36
C LEU A 134 -29.73 -6.20 1.05
N SER A 135 -30.34 -7.02 1.91
CA SER A 135 -29.85 -7.27 3.27
C SER A 135 -28.45 -7.91 3.27
N ARG A 136 -28.21 -8.88 2.38
CA ARG A 136 -26.88 -9.48 2.21
C ARG A 136 -25.86 -8.46 1.68
N ALA A 137 -26.21 -7.66 0.67
CA ALA A 137 -25.34 -6.61 0.16
C ALA A 137 -25.01 -5.55 1.22
N LYS A 138 -25.96 -5.18 2.09
CA LYS A 138 -25.72 -4.27 3.22
C LYS A 138 -24.77 -4.85 4.27
N LYS A 139 -24.83 -6.16 4.56
CA LYS A 139 -23.88 -6.83 5.46
C LYS A 139 -22.46 -6.82 4.88
N GLU A 140 -22.31 -7.12 3.59
CA GLU A 140 -21.03 -7.00 2.88
C GLU A 140 -20.53 -5.54 2.89
N LEU A 141 -21.42 -4.56 2.71
CA LEU A 141 -21.09 -3.14 2.78
C LEU A 141 -20.61 -2.72 4.17
N LYS A 142 -21.16 -3.27 5.25
CA LYS A 142 -20.69 -2.99 6.61
C LYS A 142 -19.25 -3.48 6.82
N MET A 143 -18.89 -4.63 6.25
CA MET A 143 -17.49 -5.09 6.24
C MET A 143 -16.60 -4.17 5.40
N VAL A 144 -17.11 -3.67 4.27
CA VAL A 144 -16.43 -2.65 3.45
C VAL A 144 -16.18 -1.36 4.24
N GLN A 145 -17.15 -0.89 5.03
CA GLN A 145 -17.01 0.32 5.85
C GLN A 145 -15.81 0.23 6.81
N ASN A 146 -15.64 -0.92 7.47
CA ASN A 146 -14.49 -1.13 8.36
C ASN A 146 -13.15 -1.08 7.60
N ILE A 147 -13.09 -1.61 6.39
CA ILE A 147 -11.87 -1.57 5.58
C ILE A 147 -11.60 -0.14 5.07
N VAL A 148 -12.64 0.60 4.70
CA VAL A 148 -12.51 2.02 4.33
C VAL A 148 -11.94 2.84 5.49
N ILE A 149 -12.37 2.57 6.73
CA ILE A 149 -11.81 3.21 7.93
C ILE A 149 -10.32 2.86 8.06
N LEU A 150 -9.93 1.60 7.88
CA LEU A 150 -8.51 1.18 7.91
C LEU A 150 -7.68 1.87 6.81
N VAL A 151 -8.22 2.02 5.60
CA VAL A 151 -7.56 2.75 4.51
C VAL A 151 -7.44 4.24 4.85
N PHE A 152 -8.44 4.83 5.50
CA PHE A 152 -8.41 6.22 5.92
C PHE A 152 -7.36 6.46 7.01
N ILE A 153 -7.22 5.52 7.96
CA ILE A 153 -6.13 5.54 8.94
C ILE A 153 -4.77 5.44 8.24
N LEU A 154 -4.65 4.54 7.25
CA LEU A 154 -3.42 4.39 6.46
C LEU A 154 -3.06 5.68 5.70
N LEU A 155 -4.06 6.38 5.13
CA LEU A 155 -3.88 7.69 4.49
C LEU A 155 -3.32 8.71 5.49
N ILE A 156 -3.96 8.83 6.65
CA ILE A 156 -3.54 9.78 7.70
C ILE A 156 -2.10 9.48 8.16
N LEU A 157 -1.74 8.20 8.30
CA LEU A 157 -0.38 7.79 8.68
C LEU A 157 0.65 7.98 7.55
N GLY A 158 0.25 7.82 6.29
CA GLY A 158 1.12 7.96 5.12
C GLY A 158 1.39 9.42 4.72
N VAL A 159 0.44 10.33 4.98
CA VAL A 159 0.57 11.76 4.65
C VAL A 159 1.81 12.41 5.27
N PRO A 160 2.11 12.25 6.58
CA PRO A 160 3.34 12.79 7.17
C PRO A 160 4.60 12.33 6.44
N TYR A 161 4.67 11.06 6.04
CA TYR A 161 5.83 10.51 5.34
C TYR A 161 6.00 11.13 3.95
N VAL A 162 4.91 11.27 3.19
CA VAL A 162 4.93 11.94 1.88
C VAL A 162 5.30 13.41 2.03
N LEU A 163 4.76 14.11 3.05
CA LEU A 163 5.12 15.49 3.36
C LEU A 163 6.60 15.62 3.72
N PHE A 164 7.17 14.68 4.48
CA PHE A 164 8.60 14.66 4.79
C PHE A 164 9.47 14.51 3.54
N ILE A 165 9.08 13.64 2.61
CA ILE A 165 9.78 13.48 1.32
C ILE A 165 9.66 14.75 0.47
N LEU A 166 8.48 15.37 0.44
CA LEU A 166 8.31 16.64 -0.27
C LEU A 166 9.17 17.74 0.35
N MET A 167 9.17 17.86 1.67
CA MET A 167 10.03 18.80 2.38
C MET A 167 11.51 18.53 2.10
N SER A 168 11.95 17.27 2.06
CA SER A 168 13.36 16.96 1.78
C SER A 168 13.80 17.34 0.36
N PHE A 169 12.87 17.53 -0.58
CA PHE A 169 13.19 18.11 -1.89
C PHE A 169 13.40 19.63 -1.85
N PHE A 170 12.63 20.35 -1.03
CA PHE A 170 12.69 21.81 -0.96
C PHE A 170 13.67 22.34 0.10
N THR A 171 13.90 21.59 1.17
CA THR A 171 14.78 21.98 2.27
C THR A 171 16.10 21.22 2.18
N LYS A 172 17.19 21.96 2.01
CA LYS A 172 18.53 21.41 2.24
C LYS A 172 18.68 21.19 3.75
N PRO A 173 19.12 20.01 4.21
CA PRO A 173 19.32 19.79 5.64
C PRO A 173 20.33 20.83 6.16
N PRO A 174 20.01 21.56 7.24
CA PRO A 174 20.99 22.44 7.87
C PRO A 174 22.17 21.58 8.35
N LYS A 175 23.39 21.97 7.97
CA LYS A 175 24.61 21.32 8.46
C LYS A 175 24.78 21.67 9.93
N TYR A 176 24.25 20.84 10.83
CA TYR A 176 24.59 20.93 12.24
C TYR A 176 26.01 20.37 12.41
N HIS A 177 26.99 21.26 12.58
CA HIS A 177 28.31 20.89 13.05
C HIS A 177 28.21 20.47 14.50
N PHE A 178 27.87 19.21 14.76
CA PHE A 178 28.08 18.63 16.08
C PHE A 178 29.58 18.44 16.27
N ARG A 179 30.12 19.21 17.22
CA ARG A 179 31.52 19.27 17.62
C ARG A 179 31.92 18.03 18.41
#